data_AF-A0A162TQR9-F1
#
_entry.id   AF-A0A162TQR9-F1
#
_cell.length_a   1.000
_cell.length_b   1.000
_cell.length_c   1.000
_cell.angle_alpha   90.00
_cell.angle_beta   90.00
_cell.angle_gamma   90.00
#
_symmetry.space_group_name_H-M   'P 1'
#
loop_
_entity.id
_entity.type
_entity.pdbx_description
1 polymer ?
#
loop_
_entity_poly.entity_id
_entity_poly.type
_entity_poly.pdbx_seq_one_letter_code
_entity_poly.pdbx_strand_id
1 'polypeptide(L)'
;MSEDQGAPANELMLSLCRNDQEEDLEKLLDEGNCDVSFTDGAGNTAAHYAAKAGSIGCLEVLVNHDDIDLDIKNTLEGQTPLHIAVQYANQDHEMALAMVELLLAGGADPKIADRSKLTPIMLVNPKYQDIKEKLDEASVAIDLDDSDIANDEHVDDDGSASDSD
;
A
#
# COMPACT_ATOMS: atom_id res chain seq x y z
N MET A 1 20.96 -12.60 -25.11
CA MET A 1 19.85 -13.54 -24.81
C MET A 1 19.70 -13.53 -23.30
N SER A 2 18.91 -12.61 -22.76
CA SER A 2 18.79 -12.42 -21.31
C SER A 2 17.65 -11.45 -21.00
N GLU A 3 16.47 -11.71 -21.56
CA GLU A 3 15.25 -10.92 -21.33
C GLU A 3 14.05 -11.87 -21.42
N ASP A 4 13.83 -12.72 -20.40
CA ASP A 4 12.51 -13.38 -20.22
C ASP A 4 12.29 -14.09 -18.87
N GLN A 5 13.21 -14.01 -17.89
CA GLN A 5 13.01 -14.74 -16.62
C GLN A 5 12.13 -13.97 -15.61
N GLY A 6 12.05 -12.64 -15.70
CA GLY A 6 11.27 -11.82 -14.76
C GLY A 6 9.76 -11.79 -15.07
N ALA A 7 9.36 -11.78 -16.34
CA ALA A 7 7.94 -11.79 -16.73
C ALA A 7 7.17 -13.02 -16.20
N PRO A 8 7.66 -14.27 -16.32
CA PRO A 8 6.96 -15.43 -15.77
C PRO A 8 6.96 -15.46 -14.24
N ALA A 9 8.02 -14.98 -13.58
CA ALA A 9 8.07 -14.88 -12.11
C ALA A 9 7.03 -13.88 -11.59
N ASN A 10 6.91 -12.72 -12.25
CA ASN A 10 5.93 -11.71 -11.91
C ASN A 10 4.48 -12.21 -12.09
N GLU A 11 4.18 -12.86 -13.22
CA GLU A 11 2.84 -13.45 -13.40
C GLU A 11 2.55 -14.58 -12.40
N LEU A 12 3.56 -15.39 -12.06
CA LEU A 12 3.44 -16.41 -11.02
C LEU A 12 3.09 -15.77 -9.68
N MET A 13 3.82 -14.72 -9.26
CA MET A 13 3.55 -13.96 -8.02
C MET A 13 2.08 -13.51 -7.92
N LEU A 14 1.54 -12.91 -9.00
CA LEU A 14 0.14 -12.49 -9.02
C LEU A 14 -0.83 -13.67 -8.86
N SER A 15 -0.50 -14.82 -9.46
CA SER A 15 -1.31 -16.04 -9.36
C SER A 15 -1.28 -16.69 -7.97
N LEU A 16 -0.13 -16.67 -7.31
CA LEU A 16 0.04 -17.16 -5.92
C LEU A 16 -0.83 -16.34 -4.97
N CYS A 17 -0.79 -15.01 -5.10
CA CYS A 17 -1.59 -14.09 -4.30
C CYS A 17 -3.10 -14.21 -4.55
N ARG A 18 -3.51 -14.65 -5.75
CA ARG A 18 -4.92 -14.90 -6.06
C ARG A 18 -5.46 -16.17 -5.39
N ASN A 19 -4.58 -17.12 -5.08
CA ASN A 19 -4.93 -18.44 -4.56
C ASN A 19 -4.48 -18.65 -3.10
N ASP A 20 -4.03 -17.59 -2.41
CA ASP A 20 -3.51 -17.62 -1.04
C ASP A 20 -2.36 -18.64 -0.82
N GLN A 21 -1.42 -18.69 -1.76
CA GLN A 21 -0.25 -19.58 -1.69
C GLN A 21 0.95 -18.89 -1.03
N GLU A 22 0.82 -18.57 0.26
CA GLU A 22 1.82 -17.87 1.08
C GLU A 22 3.23 -18.50 1.01
N GLU A 23 3.36 -19.80 1.32
CA GLU A 23 4.67 -20.47 1.36
C GLU A 23 5.41 -20.46 0.01
N ASP A 24 4.68 -20.48 -1.10
CA ASP A 24 5.29 -20.44 -2.43
C ASP A 24 5.62 -19.00 -2.85
N LEU A 25 4.85 -18.03 -2.36
CA LEU A 25 5.14 -16.61 -2.54
C LEU A 25 6.42 -16.22 -1.81
N GLU A 26 6.60 -16.64 -0.55
CA GLU A 26 7.83 -16.40 0.21
C GLU A 26 9.07 -16.94 -0.54
N LYS A 27 9.01 -18.20 -1.00
CA LYS A 27 10.10 -18.79 -1.78
C LYS A 27 10.42 -17.99 -3.04
N LEU A 28 9.39 -17.52 -3.74
CA LEU A 28 9.57 -16.74 -4.97
C LEU A 28 10.23 -15.38 -4.71
N LEU A 29 9.87 -14.72 -3.60
CA LEU A 29 10.48 -13.46 -3.17
C LEU A 29 11.93 -13.68 -2.73
N ASP A 30 12.21 -14.74 -1.97
CA ASP A 30 13.57 -15.13 -1.54
C ASP A 30 14.51 -15.40 -2.72
N GLU A 31 14.00 -15.91 -3.84
CA GLU A 31 14.77 -16.11 -5.06
C GLU A 31 15.21 -14.79 -5.73
N GLY A 32 14.57 -13.65 -5.39
CA GLY A 32 14.93 -12.32 -5.87
C GLY A 32 14.73 -12.08 -7.38
N ASN A 33 13.96 -12.94 -8.04
CA ASN A 33 13.74 -12.91 -9.49
C ASN A 33 12.41 -12.26 -9.91
N CYS A 34 11.67 -11.69 -8.96
CA CYS A 34 10.42 -10.99 -9.22
C CYS A 34 10.49 -9.53 -8.73
N ASP A 35 9.67 -8.70 -9.35
CA ASP A 35 9.43 -7.32 -8.95
C ASP A 35 8.12 -7.28 -8.17
N VAL A 36 8.20 -7.05 -6.85
CA VAL A 36 7.04 -7.04 -5.95
C VAL A 36 6.03 -5.93 -6.30
N SER A 37 6.50 -4.86 -6.95
CA SER A 37 5.70 -3.72 -7.41
C SER A 37 5.11 -3.93 -8.82
N PHE A 38 5.41 -5.08 -9.45
CA PHE A 38 4.93 -5.40 -10.80
C PHE A 38 3.41 -5.26 -10.91
N THR A 39 2.99 -4.71 -12.05
CA THR A 39 1.57 -4.62 -12.41
C THR A 39 1.27 -5.39 -13.68
N ASP A 40 0.12 -6.06 -13.70
CA ASP A 40 -0.41 -6.63 -14.93
C ASP A 40 -0.95 -5.57 -15.89
N GLY A 41 -1.46 -5.99 -17.05
CA GLY A 41 -2.06 -5.08 -18.05
C GLY A 41 -3.30 -4.30 -17.56
N ALA A 42 -3.86 -4.65 -16.40
CA ALA A 42 -4.93 -3.90 -15.75
C ALA A 42 -4.42 -3.00 -14.60
N GLY A 43 -3.11 -2.91 -14.40
CA GLY A 43 -2.47 -2.13 -13.33
C GLY A 43 -2.57 -2.79 -11.96
N ASN A 44 -2.96 -4.06 -11.86
CA ASN A 44 -3.08 -4.73 -10.57
C ASN A 44 -1.73 -5.30 -10.14
N THR A 45 -1.34 -5.00 -8.90
CA THR A 45 -0.20 -5.60 -8.21
C THR A 45 -0.60 -6.90 -7.50
N ALA A 46 0.40 -7.60 -6.95
CA ALA A 46 0.18 -8.75 -6.08
C ALA A 46 -0.75 -8.43 -4.90
N ALA A 47 -0.56 -7.27 -4.27
CA ALA A 47 -1.40 -6.80 -3.16
C ALA A 47 -2.87 -6.54 -3.56
N HIS A 48 -3.13 -6.07 -4.80
CA HIS A 48 -4.51 -5.96 -5.30
C HIS A 48 -5.19 -7.33 -5.39
N TYR A 49 -4.47 -8.35 -5.89
CA TYR A 49 -5.00 -9.70 -6.00
C TYR A 49 -5.23 -10.33 -4.63
N ALA A 50 -4.30 -10.16 -3.70
CA ALA A 50 -4.45 -10.64 -2.33
C ALA A 50 -5.66 -9.99 -1.65
N ALA A 51 -5.78 -8.66 -1.72
CA ALA A 51 -6.92 -7.93 -1.16
C ALA A 51 -8.26 -8.32 -1.80
N LYS A 52 -8.28 -8.59 -3.11
CA LYS A 52 -9.48 -8.99 -3.84
C LYS A 52 -9.93 -10.42 -3.50
N ALA A 53 -8.97 -11.31 -3.24
CA ALA A 53 -9.21 -12.71 -2.95
C ALA A 53 -9.40 -13.00 -1.45
N GLY A 54 -9.08 -12.04 -0.57
CA GLY A 54 -9.03 -12.27 0.88
C GLY A 54 -7.82 -13.10 1.30
N SER A 55 -6.76 -13.13 0.49
CA SER A 55 -5.55 -13.92 0.72
C SER A 55 -4.65 -13.25 1.74
N ILE A 56 -5.01 -13.41 3.02
CA ILE A 56 -4.38 -12.70 4.13
C ILE A 56 -2.92 -13.11 4.32
N GLY A 57 -2.58 -14.40 4.13
CA GLY A 57 -1.21 -14.88 4.29
C GLY A 57 -0.30 -14.29 3.22
N CYS A 58 -0.73 -14.31 1.96
CA CYS A 58 0.00 -13.61 0.90
C CYS A 58 0.11 -12.10 1.16
N LEU A 59 -0.94 -11.46 1.69
CA LEU A 59 -0.90 -10.03 1.98
C LEU A 59 0.12 -9.72 3.09
N GLU A 60 0.19 -10.53 4.14
CA GLU A 60 1.16 -10.42 5.23
C GLU A 60 2.61 -10.54 4.73
N VAL A 61 2.88 -11.50 3.84
CA VAL A 61 4.20 -11.65 3.21
C VAL A 61 4.57 -10.41 2.39
N LEU A 62 3.63 -9.87 1.61
CA LEU A 62 3.89 -8.71 0.75
C LEU A 62 4.15 -7.43 1.56
N VAL A 63 3.37 -7.15 2.61
CA VAL A 63 3.52 -5.91 3.39
C VAL A 63 4.82 -5.87 4.20
N ASN A 64 5.41 -7.03 4.49
CA ASN A 64 6.69 -7.13 5.18
C ASN A 64 7.90 -7.11 4.23
N HIS A 65 7.69 -6.99 2.92
CA HIS A 65 8.77 -6.92 1.95
C HIS A 65 9.29 -5.50 1.78
N ASP A 66 10.60 -5.28 1.91
CA ASP A 66 11.22 -3.94 1.99
C ASP A 66 10.88 -3.01 0.80
N ASP A 67 10.79 -3.55 -0.41
CA ASP A 67 10.55 -2.77 -1.64
C ASP A 67 9.07 -2.69 -2.07
N ILE A 68 8.12 -3.02 -1.19
CA ILE A 68 6.71 -3.01 -1.54
C ILE A 68 6.17 -1.57 -1.70
N ASP A 69 5.47 -1.32 -2.82
CA ASP A 69 4.66 -0.13 -3.03
C ASP A 69 3.16 -0.50 -2.96
N LEU A 70 2.52 -0.10 -1.87
CA LEU A 70 1.10 -0.36 -1.59
C LEU A 70 0.17 0.75 -2.14
N ASP A 71 0.72 1.80 -2.73
CA ASP A 71 -0.01 2.97 -3.20
C ASP A 71 -0.27 2.96 -4.71
N ILE A 72 0.23 1.92 -5.39
CA ILE A 72 -0.02 1.69 -6.82
C ILE A 72 -1.52 1.61 -7.08
N LYS A 73 -1.96 2.35 -8.09
CA LYS A 73 -3.36 2.43 -8.52
C LYS A 73 -3.59 1.55 -9.73
N ASN A 74 -4.60 0.68 -9.67
CA ASN A 74 -5.02 -0.08 -10.84
C ASN A 74 -5.54 0.82 -11.97
N THR A 75 -5.48 0.32 -13.20
CA THR A 75 -5.75 1.14 -14.39
C THR A 75 -7.23 1.46 -14.53
N LEU A 76 -8.12 0.49 -14.25
CA LEU A 76 -9.54 0.62 -14.56
C LEU A 76 -10.25 1.61 -13.63
N GLU A 77 -10.15 1.41 -12.32
CA GLU A 77 -10.86 2.21 -11.32
C GLU A 77 -9.95 3.22 -10.62
N GLY A 78 -8.62 3.08 -10.77
CA GLY A 78 -7.66 3.87 -9.99
C GLY A 78 -7.64 3.45 -8.52
N GLN A 79 -8.03 2.23 -8.20
CA GLN A 79 -8.06 1.76 -6.83
C GLN A 79 -6.68 1.29 -6.40
N THR A 80 -6.31 1.55 -5.15
CA THR A 80 -5.19 0.91 -4.46
C THR A 80 -5.65 -0.42 -3.82
N PRO A 81 -4.74 -1.29 -3.35
CA PRO A 81 -5.10 -2.47 -2.56
C PRO A 81 -6.00 -2.14 -1.37
N LEU A 82 -5.78 -0.99 -0.71
CA LEU A 82 -6.58 -0.54 0.43
C LEU A 82 -8.04 -0.25 0.07
N HIS A 83 -8.31 0.29 -1.12
CA HIS A 83 -9.69 0.46 -1.60
C HIS A 83 -10.40 -0.89 -1.76
N ILE A 84 -9.69 -1.90 -2.27
CA ILE A 84 -10.24 -3.24 -2.49
C ILE A 84 -10.51 -3.93 -1.15
N ALA A 85 -9.57 -3.84 -0.20
CA ALA A 85 -9.73 -4.39 1.14
C ALA A 85 -10.97 -3.83 1.86
N VAL A 86 -11.21 -2.52 1.80
CA VAL A 86 -12.41 -1.90 2.37
C VAL A 86 -13.70 -2.43 1.74
N GLN A 87 -13.73 -2.57 0.41
CA GLN A 87 -14.91 -3.07 -0.30
C GLN A 87 -15.19 -4.55 0.01
N TYR A 88 -14.15 -5.32 0.30
CA TYR A 88 -14.23 -6.73 0.70
C TYR A 88 -15.05 -6.94 1.97
N ALA A 89 -15.19 -5.91 2.82
CA ALA A 89 -15.98 -5.99 4.05
C ALA A 89 -17.43 -6.41 3.81
N ASN A 90 -17.99 -6.15 2.62
CA ASN A 90 -19.33 -6.59 2.27
C ASN A 90 -19.45 -8.12 2.08
N GLN A 91 -18.32 -8.80 1.86
CA GLN A 91 -18.22 -10.26 1.76
C GLN A 91 -17.85 -10.85 3.12
N ASP A 92 -16.79 -10.35 3.73
CA ASP A 92 -16.31 -10.77 5.04
C ASP A 92 -15.70 -9.56 5.78
N HIS A 93 -16.35 -9.19 6.88
CA HIS A 93 -15.99 -8.03 7.67
C HIS A 93 -14.69 -8.24 8.45
N GLU A 94 -14.54 -9.39 9.11
CA GLU A 94 -13.38 -9.69 9.95
C GLU A 94 -12.12 -9.76 9.10
N MET A 95 -12.23 -10.40 7.93
CA MET A 95 -11.13 -10.47 6.98
C MET A 95 -10.77 -9.11 6.38
N ALA A 96 -11.77 -8.28 6.04
CA ALA A 96 -11.52 -6.93 5.55
C ALA A 96 -10.83 -6.05 6.59
N LEU A 97 -11.25 -6.13 7.86
CA LEU A 97 -10.61 -5.41 8.94
C LEU A 97 -9.13 -5.82 9.08
N ALA A 98 -8.84 -7.12 9.07
CA ALA A 98 -7.46 -7.62 9.13
C ALA A 98 -6.62 -7.13 7.94
N MET A 99 -7.16 -7.16 6.71
CA MET A 99 -6.45 -6.66 5.53
C MET A 99 -6.19 -5.14 5.60
N VAL A 100 -7.15 -4.37 6.10
CA VAL A 100 -6.98 -2.92 6.30
C VAL A 100 -5.88 -2.65 7.31
N GLU A 101 -5.86 -3.37 8.44
CA GLU A 101 -4.81 -3.21 9.45
C GLU A 101 -3.43 -3.58 8.90
N LEU A 102 -3.30 -4.67 8.15
CA LEU A 102 -2.02 -5.06 7.53
C LEU A 102 -1.52 -4.03 6.52
N LEU A 103 -2.40 -3.54 5.65
CA LEU A 103 -2.03 -2.54 4.63
C LEU A 103 -1.60 -1.21 5.27
N LEU A 104 -2.32 -0.76 6.31
CA LEU A 104 -1.94 0.45 7.04
C LEU A 104 -0.62 0.26 7.80
N ALA A 105 -0.40 -0.90 8.42
CA ALA A 105 0.86 -1.22 9.08
C ALA A 105 2.05 -1.29 8.10
N GLY A 106 1.80 -1.72 6.86
CA GLY A 106 2.75 -1.69 5.76
C GLY A 106 2.95 -0.31 5.11
N GLY A 107 2.30 0.74 5.62
CA GLY A 107 2.50 2.11 5.16
C GLY A 107 1.61 2.55 3.98
N ALA A 108 0.54 1.83 3.66
CA ALA A 108 -0.39 2.25 2.62
C ALA A 108 -1.08 3.59 2.98
N ASP A 109 -1.15 4.53 2.04
CA ASP A 109 -1.77 5.84 2.26
C ASP A 109 -3.32 5.78 2.14
N PRO A 110 -4.08 6.00 3.24
CA PRO A 110 -5.54 6.02 3.21
C PRO A 110 -6.13 7.28 2.56
N LYS A 111 -5.31 8.25 2.14
CA LYS A 111 -5.76 9.52 1.51
C LYS A 111 -5.75 9.46 -0.01
N ILE A 112 -5.19 8.41 -0.62
CA ILE A 112 -5.19 8.25 -2.07
C ILE A 112 -6.63 8.09 -2.56
N ALA A 113 -7.03 8.93 -3.49
CA ALA A 113 -8.35 8.85 -4.11
C ALA A 113 -8.32 8.06 -5.42
N ASP A 114 -9.36 7.27 -5.67
CA ASP A 114 -9.58 6.56 -6.91
C ASP A 114 -9.92 7.49 -8.10
N ARG A 115 -10.29 6.93 -9.26
CA ARG A 115 -10.70 7.75 -10.43
C ARG A 115 -12.00 8.53 -10.18
N SER A 116 -12.86 8.04 -9.28
CA SER A 116 -14.09 8.69 -8.85
C SER A 116 -13.87 9.75 -7.76
N LYS A 117 -12.61 10.01 -7.38
CA LYS A 117 -12.23 10.94 -6.30
C LYS A 117 -12.71 10.47 -4.92
N LEU A 118 -12.89 9.17 -4.75
CA LEU A 118 -13.26 8.55 -3.48
C LEU A 118 -12.00 7.96 -2.84
N THR A 119 -11.76 8.27 -1.57
CA THR A 119 -10.72 7.61 -0.76
C THR A 119 -11.27 6.33 -0.14
N PRO A 120 -10.43 5.41 0.37
CA PRO A 120 -10.87 4.17 1.01
C PRO A 120 -11.93 4.41 2.09
N ILE A 121 -11.75 5.42 2.96
CA ILE A 121 -12.70 5.74 4.04
C ILE A 121 -14.11 6.12 3.52
N MET A 122 -14.21 6.72 2.33
CA MET A 122 -15.48 7.10 1.71
C MET A 122 -16.25 5.89 1.16
N LEU A 123 -15.56 4.77 0.92
CA LEU A 123 -16.15 3.53 0.42
C LEU A 123 -16.61 2.59 1.56
N VAL A 124 -16.28 2.91 2.82
CA VAL A 124 -16.65 2.08 3.96
C VAL A 124 -18.16 2.00 4.09
N ASN A 125 -18.68 0.77 4.23
CA ASN A 125 -20.09 0.57 4.52
C ASN A 125 -20.42 1.17 5.89
N PRO A 126 -21.47 2.02 6.03
CA PRO A 126 -21.80 2.69 7.29
C PRO A 126 -21.99 1.77 8.51
N LYS A 127 -22.20 0.47 8.30
CA LYS A 127 -22.33 -0.53 9.35
C LYS A 127 -20.99 -0.97 9.96
N TYR A 128 -19.86 -0.72 9.30
CA TYR A 128 -18.51 -1.11 9.71
C TYR A 128 -17.74 0.10 10.23
N GLN A 129 -18.13 0.58 11.41
CA GLN A 129 -17.54 1.78 12.02
C GLN A 129 -16.09 1.58 12.45
N ASP A 130 -15.72 0.36 12.86
CA ASP A 130 -14.36 -0.03 13.20
C ASP A 130 -13.38 0.15 12.03
N ILE A 131 -13.72 -0.29 10.82
CA ILE A 131 -12.87 -0.04 9.62
C ILE A 131 -12.74 1.46 9.36
N LYS A 132 -13.84 2.20 9.56
CA LYS A 132 -13.84 3.66 9.37
C LYS A 132 -12.93 4.35 10.40
N GLU A 133 -13.01 3.95 11.67
CA GLU A 133 -12.19 4.45 12.77
C GLU A 133 -10.71 4.20 12.48
N LYS A 134 -10.32 2.99 12.04
CA LYS A 134 -8.93 2.68 11.68
C LYS A 134 -8.37 3.56 10.57
N LEU A 135 -9.15 3.81 9.53
CA LEU A 135 -8.73 4.68 8.42
C LEU A 135 -8.64 6.14 8.84
N ASP A 136 -9.53 6.60 9.73
CA ASP A 136 -9.52 7.96 10.27
C ASP A 136 -8.28 8.18 11.17
N GLU A 137 -8.01 7.23 12.07
CA GLU A 137 -6.82 7.21 12.93
C GLU A 137 -5.53 7.26 12.09
N ALA A 138 -5.42 6.43 11.06
CA ALA A 138 -4.26 6.42 10.17
C ALA A 138 -4.13 7.73 9.37
N SER A 139 -5.25 8.32 8.93
CA SER A 139 -5.23 9.60 8.22
C SER A 139 -4.72 10.74 9.10
N VAL A 140 -5.17 10.77 10.37
CA VAL A 140 -4.73 11.76 11.37
C VAL A 140 -3.26 11.57 11.73
N ALA A 141 -2.78 10.33 11.87
CA ALA A 141 -1.37 10.06 12.16
C ALA A 141 -0.45 10.68 11.09
N ILE A 142 -0.79 10.50 9.80
CA ILE A 142 -0.03 11.08 8.68
C ILE A 142 -0.03 12.63 8.74
N ASP A 143 -1.16 13.25 9.10
CA ASP A 143 -1.21 14.73 9.21
C ASP A 143 -0.33 15.29 10.34
N LEU A 144 -0.12 14.52 11.42
CA LEU A 144 0.74 14.91 12.53
C LEU A 144 2.22 14.84 12.15
N ASP A 145 2.64 13.77 11.47
CA ASP A 145 4.03 13.59 11.01
C ASP A 145 4.47 14.71 10.05
N ASP A 146 3.58 15.18 9.16
CA ASP A 146 3.86 16.30 8.24
C ASP A 146 4.06 17.64 8.98
N SER A 147 3.45 17.80 10.16
CA SER A 147 3.49 19.06 10.93
C SER A 147 4.76 19.25 11.76
N ASP A 148 5.47 18.17 12.09
CA ASP A 148 6.70 18.19 12.91
C ASP A 148 7.98 18.51 12.10
N ILE A 149 7.91 18.51 10.77
CA ILE A 149 9.04 18.85 9.88
C ILE A 149 9.25 20.37 9.76
N ALA A 150 8.26 21.19 10.14
CA ALA A 150 8.25 22.63 9.86
C ALA A 150 9.03 23.52 10.86
N ASN A 151 9.89 22.98 11.74
CA ASN A 151 10.49 23.79 12.82
C ASN A 151 12.01 23.63 13.07
N ASP A 152 12.81 23.30 12.06
CA ASP A 152 14.28 23.36 12.16
C ASP A 152 14.94 24.10 10.99
N GLU A 153 14.50 25.33 10.70
CA GLU A 153 15.40 26.29 10.06
C GLU A 153 16.32 26.89 11.13
N HIS A 154 17.42 26.19 11.42
CA HIS A 154 18.64 26.80 11.93
C HIS A 154 19.14 27.84 10.89
N VAL A 155 18.75 29.10 11.08
CA VAL A 155 19.41 30.24 10.44
C VAL A 155 20.48 30.76 11.39
N ASP A 156 21.61 30.07 11.44
CA ASP A 156 22.84 30.65 11.93
C ASP A 156 23.83 30.76 10.76
N ASP A 157 24.51 31.91 10.73
CA ASP A 157 25.67 32.26 9.89
C ASP A 157 25.39 32.95 8.54
N ASP A 158 25.32 34.27 8.58
CA ASP A 158 26.32 35.02 7.81
C ASP A 158 26.97 36.09 8.70
N GLY A 159 28.30 36.07 8.69
CA GLY A 159 29.12 37.10 9.27
C GLY A 159 29.51 38.16 8.25
N SER A 160 30.00 39.26 8.81
CA SER A 160 30.78 40.34 8.19
C SER A 160 30.00 41.52 7.62
N ALA A 161 29.98 42.60 8.40
CA ALA A 161 30.30 43.92 7.87
C ALA A 161 31.32 44.58 8.80
N SER A 162 32.58 44.57 8.34
CA SER A 162 33.59 45.55 8.71
C SER A 162 33.06 46.94 8.36
N ASP A 163 33.05 47.88 9.29
CA ASP A 163 33.10 49.29 8.91
C ASP A 163 34.04 50.07 9.84
N SER A 164 34.80 50.92 9.18
CA SER A 164 35.95 51.68 9.66
C SER A 164 35.50 53.06 10.10
N ASP A 165 36.07 53.58 11.20
CA ASP A 165 36.62 54.96 11.33
C ASP A 165 37.24 55.17 12.73
#